data_AF-A0AA42RX23-F1
#
_entry.id   AF-A0AA42RX23-F1
#
_cell.length_a   1.000
_cell.length_b   1.000
_cell.length_c   1.000
_cell.angle_alpha   90.00
_cell.angle_beta   90.00
_cell.angle_gamma   90.00
#
_symmetry.space_group_name_H-M   'P 1'
#
loop_
_entity.id
_entity.type
_entity.pdbx_description
1 polymer ?
#
loop_
_entity_poly.entity_id
_entity_poly.type
_entity_poly.pdbx_seq_one_letter_code
_entity_poly.pdbx_strand_id
1 'polypeptide(L)'
;MHGPVVPDLYRRFSQHGSNPIPVPAVFEPTCFSRDQTRLIKEVFEVYGQYSAWKLRQLTHEEDPWRDNYQEGAFSREIPRDEMQRYFRNHLVN
;
A
#
# COMPACT_ATOMS: atom_id res chain seq x y z
N MET A 1 -9.80 12.43 4.15
CA MET A 1 -9.67 11.76 2.84
C MET A 1 -8.67 10.61 2.91
N HIS A 2 -9.09 9.39 2.61
CA HIS A 2 -8.21 8.22 2.64
C HIS A 2 -7.27 8.20 1.42
N GLY A 3 -6.15 7.48 1.53
CA GLY A 3 -5.22 7.27 0.42
C GLY A 3 -5.74 6.21 -0.58
N PRO A 4 -4.92 5.84 -1.57
CA PRO A 4 -5.28 4.84 -2.56
C PRO A 4 -5.43 3.46 -1.91
N VAL A 5 -6.25 2.60 -2.53
CA VAL A 5 -6.52 1.24 -2.06
C VAL A 5 -6.41 0.26 -3.21
N VAL A 6 -6.09 -1.00 -2.91
CA VAL A 6 -6.36 -2.12 -3.83
C VAL A 6 -7.84 -2.48 -3.67
N PRO A 7 -8.73 -2.22 -4.64
CA PRO A 7 -10.18 -2.28 -4.43
C PRO A 7 -10.68 -3.64 -3.96
N ASP A 8 -10.12 -4.73 -4.49
CA ASP A 8 -10.51 -6.09 -4.12
C ASP A 8 -10.13 -6.43 -2.68
N LEU A 9 -8.96 -5.99 -2.22
CA LEU A 9 -8.54 -6.16 -0.83
C LEU A 9 -9.36 -5.28 0.10
N TYR A 10 -9.61 -4.02 -0.28
CA TYR A 10 -10.45 -3.12 0.52
C TYR A 10 -11.86 -3.69 0.69
N ARG A 11 -12.51 -4.12 -0.40
CA ARG A 11 -13.84 -4.72 -0.34
C ARG A 11 -13.88 -5.98 0.52
N ARG A 12 -12.82 -6.80 0.51
CA ARG A 12 -12.71 -8.01 1.32
C ARG A 12 -12.59 -7.72 2.82
N PHE A 13 -11.89 -6.65 3.20
CA PHE A 13 -11.52 -6.39 4.59
C PHE A 13 -12.15 -5.14 5.21
N SER A 14 -12.90 -4.34 4.46
CA SER A 14 -13.50 -3.07 4.92
C SER A 14 -14.43 -3.22 6.11
N GLN A 15 -15.06 -4.39 6.27
CA GLN A 15 -15.91 -4.72 7.42
C GLN A 15 -15.18 -4.61 8.78
N HIS A 16 -13.85 -4.72 8.79
CA HIS A 16 -13.07 -4.60 10.02
C HIS A 16 -12.84 -3.13 10.42
N GLY A 17 -13.06 -2.17 9.52
CA GLY A 17 -12.90 -0.75 9.79
C GLY A 17 -11.49 -0.42 10.29
N SER A 18 -11.40 0.22 11.45
CA SER A 18 -10.14 0.53 12.13
C SER A 18 -9.63 -0.61 13.04
N ASN A 19 -10.37 -1.71 13.15
CA ASN A 19 -9.98 -2.84 13.99
C ASN A 19 -8.96 -3.73 13.26
N PRO A 20 -8.11 -4.47 13.99
CA PRO A 20 -7.21 -5.45 13.38
C PRO A 20 -7.98 -6.49 12.55
N ILE A 21 -7.41 -6.87 11.41
CA ILE A 21 -7.86 -8.04 10.65
C ILE A 21 -7.47 -9.29 11.44
N PRO A 22 -8.38 -10.27 11.65
CA PRO A 22 -8.07 -11.50 12.37
C PRO A 22 -6.86 -12.21 11.76
N VAL A 23 -5.86 -12.51 12.61
CA VAL A 23 -4.68 -13.27 12.21
C VAL A 23 -5.06 -14.74 12.08
N PRO A 24 -4.71 -15.43 10.97
CA PRO A 24 -4.98 -16.85 10.85
C PRO A 24 -4.21 -17.64 11.91
N ALA A 25 -4.81 -18.73 12.41
CA ALA A 25 -4.20 -19.58 13.44
C ALA A 25 -2.88 -20.24 12.97
N VAL A 26 -2.74 -20.42 11.65
CA VAL A 26 -1.54 -20.93 11.01
C VAL A 26 -1.20 -19.99 9.85
N PHE A 27 0.03 -19.51 9.80
CA PHE A 27 0.55 -18.69 8.71
C PHE A 27 1.73 -19.40 8.05
N GLU A 28 1.51 -19.93 6.86
CA GLU A 28 2.54 -20.56 6.04
C GLU A 28 2.82 -19.67 4.82
N PRO A 29 3.95 -18.95 4.76
CA PRO A 29 4.27 -18.03 3.66
C PRO A 29 4.73 -18.75 2.38
N THR A 30 4.35 -20.02 2.18
CA THR A 30 4.77 -20.87 1.07
C THR A 30 4.22 -20.42 -0.29
N CYS A 31 3.26 -19.50 -0.29
CA CYS A 31 2.69 -18.90 -1.50
C CYS A 31 3.59 -17.84 -2.15
N PHE A 32 4.68 -17.41 -1.50
CA PHE A 32 5.59 -16.41 -2.04
C PHE A 32 6.91 -17.03 -2.50
N SER A 33 7.44 -16.53 -3.62
CA SER A 33 8.82 -16.82 -4.01
C SER A 33 9.81 -16.23 -3.00
N ARG A 34 11.07 -16.66 -3.07
CA ARG A 34 12.15 -16.07 -2.26
C ARG A 34 12.28 -14.56 -2.48
N ASP A 35 12.17 -14.12 -3.73
CA ASP A 35 12.35 -12.72 -4.09
C ASP A 35 11.14 -11.89 -3.63
N GLN A 36 9.91 -12.43 -3.72
CA GLN A 36 8.72 -11.79 -3.15
C GLN A 36 8.82 -11.68 -1.63
N THR A 37 9.28 -12.75 -0.95
CA THR A 37 9.48 -12.74 0.50
C THR A 37 10.51 -11.70 0.92
N ARG A 38 11.61 -11.59 0.17
CA ARG A 38 12.64 -10.58 0.39
C ARG A 38 12.06 -9.16 0.23
N LEU A 39 11.35 -8.91 -0.86
CA LEU A 39 10.72 -7.62 -1.12
C LEU A 39 9.73 -7.22 0.00
N ILE A 40 8.88 -8.16 0.45
CA ILE A 40 7.94 -7.90 1.55
C ILE A 40 8.68 -7.50 2.83
N LYS A 41 9.79 -8.18 3.15
CA LYS A 41 10.62 -7.85 4.33
C LYS A 41 11.25 -6.47 4.19
N GLU A 42 11.83 -6.14 3.04
CA GLU A 42 12.43 -4.83 2.78
C GLU A 42 11.38 -3.70 2.91
N VAL A 43 10.18 -3.89 2.35
CA VAL A 43 9.06 -2.94 2.53
C VAL A 43 8.70 -2.79 4.01
N PHE A 44 8.65 -3.90 4.76
CA PHE A 44 8.34 -3.85 6.19
C PHE A 44 9.43 -3.16 7.02
N GLU A 45 10.71 -3.39 6.72
CA GLU A 45 11.84 -2.74 7.39
C GLU A 45 11.83 -1.23 7.17
N VAL A 46 11.51 -0.77 5.95
CA VAL A 46 11.44 0.66 5.63
C VAL A 46 10.20 1.31 6.23
N TYR A 47 9.02 0.75 5.99
CA TYR A 47 7.74 1.43 6.25
C TYR A 47 7.01 0.95 7.52
N GLY A 48 7.32 -0.23 8.03
CA GLY A 48 6.63 -0.86 9.17
C GLY A 48 6.78 -0.09 10.49
N GLN A 49 7.76 0.80 10.59
CA GLN A 49 7.96 1.71 11.72
C GLN A 49 6.96 2.88 11.76
N TYR A 50 6.28 3.19 10.66
CA TYR A 50 5.38 4.32 10.57
C TYR A 50 3.95 3.96 10.98
N SER A 51 3.27 4.90 11.65
CA SER A 51 1.85 4.76 11.93
C SER A 51 1.02 4.76 10.65
N ALA A 52 -0.18 4.17 10.67
CA ALA A 52 -1.10 4.20 9.54
C ALA A 52 -1.40 5.64 9.05
N TRP A 53 -1.44 6.61 9.98
CA TRP A 53 -1.62 8.01 9.63
C TRP A 53 -0.40 8.59 8.90
N LYS A 54 0.83 8.28 9.35
CA LYS A 54 2.05 8.73 8.68
C LYS A 54 2.20 8.08 7.30
N LEU A 55 1.90 6.80 7.15
CA LEU A 55 1.89 6.12 5.85
C LEU A 55 0.93 6.81 4.87
N ARG A 56 -0.29 7.13 5.34
CA ARG A 56 -1.25 7.90 4.54
C ARG A 56 -0.70 9.25 4.10
N GLN A 57 -0.03 10.00 4.99
CA GLN A 57 0.58 11.28 4.62
C GLN A 57 1.67 11.11 3.57
N LEU A 58 2.56 10.13 3.74
CA LEU A 58 3.60 9.81 2.76
C LEU A 58 2.98 9.56 1.39
N THR A 59 1.95 8.71 1.32
CA THR A 59 1.24 8.47 0.05
C THR A 59 0.63 9.74 -0.55
N HIS A 60 0.17 10.68 0.28
CA HIS A 60 -0.37 11.95 -0.21
C HIS A 60 0.70 12.89 -0.78
N GLU A 61 1.97 12.68 -0.43
CA GLU A 61 3.12 13.44 -0.92
C GLU A 61 3.67 12.86 -2.24
N GLU A 62 3.32 11.61 -2.60
CA GLU A 62 3.82 10.92 -3.80
C GLU A 62 3.14 11.43 -5.08
N ASP A 63 3.93 11.63 -6.14
CA ASP A 63 3.42 12.07 -7.45
C ASP A 63 2.28 11.19 -8.00
N PRO A 64 2.33 9.84 -7.94
CA PRO A 64 1.23 9.01 -8.45
C PRO A 64 -0.11 9.28 -7.77
N TRP A 65 -0.12 9.66 -6.49
CA TRP A 65 -1.35 10.08 -5.82
C TRP A 65 -1.74 11.49 -6.24
N ARG A 66 -0.80 12.44 -6.21
CA ARG A 66 -1.08 13.85 -6.49
C ARG A 66 -1.58 14.08 -7.92
N ASP A 67 -1.06 13.33 -8.88
CA ASP A 67 -1.40 13.43 -10.30
C ASP A 67 -2.77 12.82 -10.62
N ASN A 68 -3.25 11.88 -9.80
CA ASN A 68 -4.52 11.17 -10.02
C ASN A 68 -5.62 11.55 -9.04
N TYR A 69 -5.29 12.26 -7.96
CA TYR A 69 -6.27 12.74 -7.00
C TYR A 69 -7.06 13.91 -7.59
N GLN A 70 -8.39 13.83 -7.49
CA GLN A 70 -9.29 14.92 -7.83
C GLN A 70 -10.38 15.03 -6.77
N GLU A 71 -10.53 16.21 -6.18
CA GLU A 71 -11.56 16.46 -5.18
C GLU A 71 -12.96 16.19 -5.75
N GLY A 72 -13.79 15.48 -4.97
CA GLY A 72 -15.12 15.05 -5.39
C GLY A 72 -15.16 13.86 -6.35
N ALA A 73 -14.03 13.40 -6.88
CA ALA A 73 -13.96 12.17 -7.68
C ALA A 73 -13.58 10.97 -6.79
N PHE A 74 -14.20 9.83 -7.06
CA PHE A 74 -13.94 8.57 -6.35
C PHE A 74 -13.43 7.50 -7.32
N SER A 75 -12.67 6.54 -6.79
CA SER A 75 -12.21 5.37 -7.54
C SER A 75 -11.41 5.69 -8.81
N ARG A 76 -10.69 6.83 -8.83
CA ARG A 76 -9.70 7.11 -9.86
C ARG A 76 -8.54 6.13 -9.71
N GLU A 77 -8.15 5.50 -10.80
CA GLU A 77 -7.05 4.56 -10.83
C GLU A 77 -5.72 5.31 -10.91
N ILE A 78 -4.73 4.89 -10.12
CA ILE A 78 -3.35 5.31 -10.29
C ILE A 78 -2.72 4.36 -11.34
N PRO A 79 -2.27 4.86 -12.50
CA PRO A 79 -1.68 4.01 -13.52
C PRO A 79 -0.44 3.27 -13.00
N ARG A 80 -0.29 2.01 -13.43
CA ARG A 80 0.81 1.16 -12.98
C ARG A 80 2.18 1.73 -13.36
N ASP A 81 2.30 2.36 -14.51
CA ASP A 81 3.52 2.97 -15.00
C ASP A 81 3.93 4.20 -14.16
N GLU A 82 2.98 4.98 -13.63
CA GLU A 82 3.27 6.07 -12.71
C GLU A 82 3.83 5.57 -11.38
N MET A 83 3.22 4.53 -10.80
CA MET A 83 3.77 3.87 -9.60
C MET A 83 5.18 3.33 -9.87
N GLN A 84 5.40 2.65 -11.00
CA GLN A 84 6.72 2.13 -11.38
C GLN A 84 7.75 3.24 -11.53
N ARG A 85 7.38 4.36 -12.19
CA ARG A 85 8.25 5.52 -12.38
C ARG A 85 8.63 6.15 -11.05
N TYR A 86 7.65 6.35 -10.16
CA TYR A 86 7.86 6.93 -8.84
C TYR A 86 8.84 6.09 -8.02
N PHE A 87 8.55 4.80 -7.81
CA PHE A 87 9.40 3.95 -6.99
C PHE A 87 10.78 3.72 -7.61
N ARG A 88 10.93 3.65 -8.94
CA ARG A 88 12.26 3.55 -9.58
C ARG A 88 13.20 4.70 -9.18
N ASN A 89 12.67 5.89 -8.97
CA ASN A 89 13.45 7.09 -8.66
C ASN A 89 13.56 7.37 -7.15
N HIS A 90 12.82 6.64 -6.31
CA HIS A 90 12.72 6.88 -4.86
C HIS A 90 13.09 5.64 -4.02
N LEU A 91 13.63 4.59 -4.64
CA LEU A 91 14.21 3.47 -3.89
C LEU A 91 15.50 3.95 -3.22
N VAL A 92 15.43 4.10 -1.91
CA VAL A 92 16.58 4.29 -1.04
C VAL A 92 17.35 2.97 -1.01
N ASN A 93 18.55 2.96 -1.58
CA ASN A 93 19.54 1.92 -1.33
C ASN A 93 20.25 2.16 0.00
#